data_AF-A0A0J8Y9F3-F1
#
_entry.id   AF-A0A0J8Y9F3-F1
#
_cell.length_a   1.000
_cell.length_b   1.000
_cell.length_c   1.000
_cell.angle_alpha   90.00
_cell.angle_beta   90.00
_cell.angle_gamma   90.00
#
_symmetry.space_group_name_H-M   'P 1'
#
loop_
_entity.id
_entity.type
_entity.pdbx_description
1 polymer ?
#
loop_
_entity_poly.entity_id
_entity_poly.type
_entity_poly.pdbx_seq_one_letter_code
_entity_poly.pdbx_strand_id
1 'polypeptide(L)'
;MTRRENVPSERIDRLELMHTFVRIIESGSLSAAALQLGTTQATVSRRLKTLEDLLGARLLLRTTHAMKLTDDGERCYQHARGIIGNWAALEDELKNAEDDPVGILRVRAPHAFGQDQLIAPLTSFLNHHPKLAIEWTLNDKSPDFIGENIDCAIHVGPDIDPTCIAVPLAEVPRIVVATPELLNHHPDMTHPSQLASLPWVALSTFYRREVTLTHGQTREPVSFTISPRLSSDSLYAVRRTVLNGIGAGIVSAWVVLEDLAQGRLVHLLPEWQVSPLPMYLVYPYARYYPARLRKFLSLMREAMPELAGMRRIEGNKKAGQ
;
A
#
# COMPACT_ATOMS: atom_id res chain seq x y z
N MET A 1 -51.94 37.88 25.34
CA MET A 1 -52.04 36.55 24.67
C MET A 1 -51.19 36.62 23.40
N THR A 2 -49.91 36.30 23.53
CA THR A 2 -48.96 36.33 22.41
C THR A 2 -48.68 34.90 22.01
N ARG A 3 -49.10 34.57 20.80
CA ARG A 3 -48.99 33.25 20.15
C ARG A 3 -47.52 32.84 20.11
N ARG A 4 -47.19 31.69 20.69
CA ARG A 4 -45.88 31.05 20.50
C ARG A 4 -45.72 30.69 19.03
N GLU A 5 -44.78 31.34 18.35
CA GLU A 5 -44.26 30.87 17.08
C GLU A 5 -43.50 29.56 17.32
N ASN A 6 -43.84 28.56 16.53
CA ASN A 6 -43.36 27.20 16.63
C ASN A 6 -42.50 26.89 15.40
N VAL A 7 -41.19 26.77 15.55
CA VAL A 7 -40.27 26.14 14.59
C VAL A 7 -39.09 25.57 15.41
N PRO A 8 -38.62 24.32 15.17
CA PRO A 8 -37.81 23.99 13.99
C PRO A 8 -38.30 22.79 13.18
N SER A 9 -38.23 22.90 11.84
CA SER A 9 -38.17 21.74 10.95
C SER A 9 -36.91 20.92 11.28
N GLU A 10 -37.04 19.59 11.35
CA GLU A 10 -35.88 18.69 11.43
C GLU A 10 -34.94 18.99 10.26
N ARG A 11 -33.82 19.64 10.55
CA ARG A 11 -32.77 19.92 9.58
C ARG A 11 -32.18 18.56 9.20
N ILE A 12 -32.42 18.11 7.97
CA ILE A 12 -31.86 16.86 7.47
C ILE A 12 -30.34 16.89 7.64
N ASP A 13 -29.82 15.99 8.46
CA ASP A 13 -28.38 15.83 8.65
C ASP A 13 -27.78 15.11 7.44
N ARG A 14 -27.26 15.90 6.50
CA ARG A 14 -26.64 15.38 5.27
C ARG A 14 -25.43 14.50 5.58
N LEU A 15 -24.69 14.78 6.65
CA LEU A 15 -23.54 13.98 7.04
C LEU A 15 -23.98 12.61 7.52
N GLU A 16 -25.06 12.56 8.31
CA GLU A 16 -25.67 11.30 8.75
C GLU A 16 -26.20 10.47 7.57
N LEU A 17 -26.80 11.13 6.56
CA LEU A 17 -27.24 10.45 5.33
C LEU A 17 -26.06 9.86 4.55
N MET A 18 -25.00 10.64 4.35
CA MET A 18 -23.76 10.17 3.70
C MET A 18 -23.11 9.02 4.47
N HIS A 19 -23.02 9.14 5.80
CA HIS A 19 -22.47 8.08 6.65
C HIS A 19 -23.31 6.80 6.55
N THR A 20 -24.64 6.92 6.55
CA THR A 20 -25.53 5.76 6.35
C THR A 20 -25.29 5.10 4.99
N PHE A 21 -25.14 5.88 3.91
CA PHE A 21 -24.86 5.36 2.58
C PHE A 21 -23.52 4.63 2.50
N VAL A 22 -22.44 5.21 3.05
CA VAL A 22 -21.12 4.57 3.13
C VAL A 22 -21.21 3.23 3.87
N ARG A 23 -21.91 3.16 5.00
CA ARG A 23 -22.08 1.91 5.75
C ARG A 23 -22.88 0.84 5.02
N ILE A 24 -23.86 1.21 4.20
CA ILE A 24 -24.58 0.25 3.34
C ILE A 24 -23.62 -0.45 2.39
N ILE A 25 -22.70 0.29 1.79
CA ILE A 25 -21.72 -0.24 0.84
C ILE A 25 -20.69 -1.12 1.55
N GLU A 26 -20.05 -0.60 2.60
CA GLU A 26 -19.00 -1.32 3.34
C GLU A 26 -19.49 -2.62 3.97
N SER A 27 -20.74 -2.66 4.44
CA SER A 27 -21.34 -3.85 5.03
C SER A 27 -22.00 -4.80 4.03
N GLY A 28 -22.11 -4.40 2.75
CA GLY A 28 -22.71 -5.18 1.67
C GLY A 28 -24.23 -5.40 1.74
N SER A 29 -24.92 -4.96 2.81
CA SER A 29 -26.37 -5.08 2.93
C SER A 29 -26.98 -4.03 3.86
N LEU A 30 -28.26 -3.70 3.65
CA LEU A 30 -28.96 -2.74 4.52
C LEU A 30 -29.16 -3.24 5.95
N SER A 31 -29.38 -4.55 6.12
CA SER A 31 -29.56 -5.15 7.45
C SER A 31 -28.25 -5.13 8.24
N ALA A 32 -27.11 -5.45 7.60
CA ALA A 32 -25.81 -5.36 8.23
C ALA A 32 -25.45 -3.91 8.60
N ALA A 33 -25.70 -2.95 7.69
CA ALA A 33 -25.50 -1.54 7.99
C ALA A 33 -26.38 -1.05 9.15
N ALA A 34 -27.65 -1.47 9.19
CA ALA A 34 -28.57 -1.10 10.27
C ALA A 34 -28.09 -1.59 11.64
N LEU A 35 -27.57 -2.82 11.69
CA LEU A 35 -26.97 -3.38 12.89
C LEU A 35 -25.74 -2.57 13.34
N GLN A 36 -24.83 -2.25 12.42
CA GLN A 36 -23.63 -1.44 12.71
C GLN A 36 -23.96 -0.01 13.17
N LEU A 37 -25.05 0.56 12.66
CA LEU A 37 -25.52 1.90 12.98
C LEU A 37 -26.45 1.95 14.21
N GLY A 38 -26.76 0.81 14.84
CA GLY A 38 -27.69 0.76 15.97
C GLY A 38 -29.11 1.22 15.63
N THR A 39 -29.59 0.95 14.40
CA THR A 39 -30.90 1.40 13.93
C THR A 39 -31.65 0.31 13.16
N THR A 40 -32.81 0.62 12.57
CA THR A 40 -33.61 -0.35 11.80
C THR A 40 -33.29 -0.31 10.31
N GLN A 41 -33.47 -1.44 9.62
CA GLN A 41 -33.33 -1.52 8.17
C GLN A 41 -34.26 -0.53 7.43
N ALA A 42 -35.47 -0.30 7.96
CA ALA A 42 -36.41 0.67 7.41
C ALA A 42 -35.84 2.10 7.50
N THR A 43 -35.22 2.46 8.62
CA THR A 43 -34.53 3.75 8.80
C THR A 43 -33.37 3.91 7.81
N VAL A 44 -32.50 2.90 7.68
CA VAL A 44 -31.39 2.90 6.72
C VAL A 44 -31.90 3.07 5.29
N SER A 45 -32.95 2.34 4.91
CA SER A 45 -33.53 2.45 3.57
C SER A 45 -34.17 3.81 3.32
N ARG A 46 -34.81 4.41 4.32
CA ARG A 46 -35.37 5.77 4.23
C ARG A 46 -34.27 6.80 4.05
N ARG A 47 -33.19 6.73 4.85
CA ARG A 47 -32.03 7.63 4.75
C ARG A 47 -31.36 7.56 3.38
N LEU A 48 -31.13 6.35 2.86
CA LEU A 48 -30.62 6.17 1.50
C LEU A 48 -31.52 6.87 0.48
N LYS A 49 -32.83 6.63 0.53
CA LYS A 49 -33.78 7.25 -0.39
C LYS A 49 -33.75 8.77 -0.27
N THR A 50 -33.69 9.32 0.95
CA THR A 50 -33.56 10.76 1.17
C THR A 50 -32.27 11.31 0.56
N LEU A 51 -31.15 10.59 0.64
CA LEU A 51 -29.90 11.01 -0.01
C LEU A 51 -30.03 10.99 -1.54
N GLU A 52 -30.60 9.93 -2.12
CA GLU A 52 -30.87 9.84 -3.57
C GLU A 52 -31.77 10.98 -4.05
N ASP A 53 -32.85 11.25 -3.31
CA ASP A 53 -33.81 12.33 -3.62
C ASP A 53 -33.13 13.71 -3.55
N LEU A 54 -32.23 13.93 -2.57
CA LEU A 54 -31.47 15.18 -2.43
C LEU A 54 -30.44 15.40 -3.55
N LEU A 55 -29.82 14.32 -4.02
CA LEU A 55 -28.80 14.37 -5.07
C LEU A 55 -29.40 14.27 -6.49
N GLY A 56 -30.67 13.89 -6.60
CA GLY A 56 -31.33 13.66 -7.88
C GLY A 56 -30.78 12.46 -8.64
N ALA A 57 -30.12 11.52 -7.96
CA ALA A 57 -29.43 10.39 -8.56
C ALA A 57 -29.73 9.09 -7.81
N ARG A 58 -29.89 7.99 -8.55
CA ARG A 58 -29.90 6.65 -7.98
C ARG A 58 -28.47 6.25 -7.69
N LEU A 59 -28.19 5.90 -6.44
CA LEU A 59 -26.86 5.50 -6.01
C LEU A 59 -26.71 3.97 -6.00
N LEU A 60 -27.81 3.25 -5.79
CA LEU A 60 -27.80 1.79 -5.73
C LEU A 60 -28.84 1.15 -6.64
N LEU A 61 -28.42 0.14 -7.39
CA LEU A 61 -29.30 -0.80 -8.08
C LEU A 61 -29.58 -1.98 -7.14
N ARG A 62 -30.86 -2.15 -6.79
CA ARG A 62 -31.31 -3.34 -6.05
C ARG A 62 -31.90 -4.36 -7.01
N THR A 63 -31.35 -5.55 -6.98
CA THR A 63 -32.01 -6.76 -7.48
C THR A 63 -32.35 -7.66 -6.30
N THR A 64 -33.17 -8.69 -6.50
CA THR A 64 -33.50 -9.68 -5.47
C THR A 64 -32.28 -10.47 -4.97
N HIS A 65 -31.16 -10.44 -5.70
CA HIS A 65 -29.97 -11.24 -5.41
C HIS A 65 -28.70 -10.43 -5.14
N ALA A 66 -28.67 -9.15 -5.50
CA ALA A 66 -27.47 -8.32 -5.35
C ALA A 66 -27.80 -6.83 -5.22
N MET A 67 -26.97 -6.15 -4.46
CA MET A 67 -26.87 -4.70 -4.41
C MET A 67 -25.61 -4.26 -5.15
N LYS A 68 -25.76 -3.38 -6.14
CA LYS A 68 -24.62 -2.82 -6.90
C LYS A 68 -24.70 -1.30 -6.92
N LEU A 69 -23.55 -0.65 -6.91
CA LEU A 69 -23.44 0.79 -7.15
C LEU A 69 -23.77 1.11 -8.61
N THR A 70 -24.43 2.24 -8.83
CA THR A 70 -24.45 2.91 -10.13
C THR A 70 -23.15 3.71 -10.30
N ASP A 71 -22.89 4.25 -11.50
CA ASP A 71 -21.76 5.16 -11.71
C ASP A 71 -21.86 6.43 -10.83
N ASP A 72 -23.08 6.95 -10.64
CA ASP A 72 -23.36 8.03 -9.69
C ASP A 72 -23.14 7.60 -8.24
N GLY A 73 -23.51 6.37 -7.91
CA GLY A 73 -23.28 5.73 -6.63
C GLY A 73 -21.82 5.65 -6.27
N GLU A 74 -21.00 5.18 -7.22
CA GLU A 74 -19.55 5.12 -7.08
C GLU A 74 -18.99 6.52 -6.81
N ARG A 75 -19.27 7.50 -7.68
CA ARG A 75 -18.82 8.90 -7.46
C ARG A 75 -19.27 9.47 -6.12
N CYS A 76 -20.54 9.28 -5.76
CA CYS A 76 -21.08 9.75 -4.49
C CYS A 76 -20.38 9.09 -3.30
N TYR A 77 -20.10 7.79 -3.38
CA TYR A 77 -19.42 7.05 -2.32
C TYR A 77 -18.02 7.60 -2.07
N GLN A 78 -17.28 7.84 -3.15
CA GLN A 78 -15.94 8.42 -3.11
C GLN A 78 -15.94 9.81 -2.46
N HIS A 79 -16.86 10.70 -2.86
CA HIS A 79 -16.99 12.04 -2.28
C HIS A 79 -17.49 12.02 -0.83
N ALA A 80 -18.49 11.19 -0.52
CA ALA A 80 -19.04 11.05 0.83
C ALA A 80 -17.96 10.61 1.82
N ARG A 81 -17.12 9.64 1.45
CA ARG A 81 -15.98 9.21 2.28
C ARG A 81 -15.01 10.35 2.55
N GLY A 82 -14.64 11.13 1.52
CA GLY A 82 -13.78 12.29 1.69
C GLY A 82 -14.36 13.34 2.65
N ILE A 83 -15.66 13.63 2.55
CA ILE A 83 -16.34 14.59 3.44
C ILE A 83 -16.38 14.09 4.89
N ILE A 84 -16.72 12.81 5.11
CA ILE A 84 -16.75 12.21 6.45
C ILE A 84 -15.35 12.20 7.06
N GLY A 85 -14.33 11.85 6.28
CA GLY A 85 -12.93 11.90 6.71
C GLY A 85 -12.49 13.30 7.12
N ASN A 86 -12.85 14.32 6.34
CA ASN A 86 -12.56 15.72 6.66
C ASN A 86 -13.27 16.20 7.93
N TRP A 87 -14.50 15.74 8.18
CA TRP A 87 -15.22 16.05 9.41
C TRP A 87 -14.56 15.41 10.64
N ALA A 88 -14.22 14.13 10.55
CA ALA A 88 -13.51 13.43 11.63
C ALA A 88 -12.14 14.07 11.91
N ALA A 89 -11.43 14.51 10.87
CA ALA A 89 -10.19 15.27 10.97
C ALA A 89 -10.38 16.59 11.73
N LEU A 90 -11.44 17.35 11.43
CA LEU A 90 -11.77 18.59 12.14
C LEU A 90 -12.08 18.32 13.62
N GLU A 91 -12.83 17.26 13.92
CA GLU A 91 -13.09 16.86 15.31
C GLU A 91 -11.80 16.49 16.05
N ASP A 92 -10.89 15.74 15.41
CA ASP A 92 -9.58 15.41 15.96
C ASP A 92 -8.73 16.66 16.20
N GLU A 93 -8.76 17.64 15.28
CA GLU A 93 -8.06 18.93 15.40
C GLU A 93 -8.56 19.75 16.60
N LEU A 94 -9.88 19.86 16.76
CA LEU A 94 -10.48 20.62 17.85
C LEU A 94 -10.33 19.92 19.21
N LYS A 95 -10.20 18.59 19.23
CA LYS A 95 -10.01 17.79 20.45
C LYS A 95 -8.59 17.80 21.01
N ASN A 96 -7.67 18.60 20.44
CA ASN A 96 -6.26 18.91 20.81
C ASN A 96 -5.77 18.73 22.28
N ALA A 97 -6.03 17.60 22.93
CA ALA A 97 -5.63 17.30 24.31
C ALA A 97 -5.00 15.90 24.48
N GLU A 98 -5.21 14.96 23.56
CA GLU A 98 -4.51 13.67 23.57
C GLU A 98 -3.98 13.34 22.17
N ASP A 99 -2.66 13.39 22.00
CA ASP A 99 -1.92 12.97 20.79
C ASP A 99 -1.89 11.42 20.66
N ASP A 100 -2.85 10.73 21.27
CA ASP A 100 -2.99 9.28 21.29
C ASP A 100 -3.78 8.83 20.04
N PRO A 101 -3.21 7.97 19.18
CA PRO A 101 -3.89 7.51 17.99
C PRO A 101 -5.06 6.57 18.34
N VAL A 102 -6.25 6.90 17.85
CA VAL A 102 -7.47 6.10 18.04
C VAL A 102 -8.17 5.78 16.71
N GLY A 103 -9.01 4.75 16.72
CA GLY A 103 -9.84 4.37 15.57
C GLY A 103 -9.16 3.36 14.65
N ILE A 104 -9.61 3.28 13.40
CA ILE A 104 -9.06 2.35 12.40
C ILE A 104 -8.17 3.12 11.42
N LEU A 105 -6.94 2.64 11.20
CA LEU A 105 -6.07 3.06 10.10
C LEU A 105 -5.97 1.93 9.07
N ARG A 106 -6.33 2.22 7.82
CA ARG A 106 -6.28 1.25 6.72
C ARG A 106 -4.98 1.39 5.96
N VAL A 107 -4.11 0.40 6.08
CA VAL A 107 -2.77 0.44 5.51
C VAL A 107 -2.59 -0.66 4.49
N ARG A 108 -2.09 -0.27 3.33
CA ARG A 108 -1.62 -1.20 2.31
C ARG A 108 -0.11 -1.35 2.36
N ALA A 109 0.41 -2.55 2.17
CA ALA A 109 1.86 -2.79 2.07
C ALA A 109 2.22 -3.82 0.98
N PRO A 110 3.48 -3.85 0.51
CA PRO A 110 3.95 -4.85 -0.45
C PRO A 110 3.86 -6.25 0.15
N HIS A 111 3.52 -7.26 -0.65
CA HIS A 111 3.16 -8.58 -0.12
C HIS A 111 4.29 -9.20 0.70
N ALA A 112 5.44 -9.45 0.07
CA ALA A 112 6.56 -10.11 0.74
C ALA A 112 7.15 -9.26 1.88
N PHE A 113 7.29 -7.95 1.64
CA PHE A 113 7.92 -7.08 2.63
C PHE A 113 7.03 -6.82 3.85
N GLY A 114 5.74 -6.64 3.59
CA GLY A 114 4.72 -6.38 4.60
C GLY A 114 4.52 -7.53 5.57
N GLN A 115 4.68 -8.78 5.14
CA GLN A 115 4.57 -9.94 6.02
C GLN A 115 5.86 -10.26 6.78
N ASP A 116 7.03 -10.18 6.14
CA ASP A 116 8.29 -10.62 6.77
C ASP A 116 8.92 -9.56 7.68
N GLN A 117 8.90 -8.28 7.26
CA GLN A 117 9.69 -7.25 7.93
C GLN A 117 8.85 -6.24 8.71
N LEU A 118 7.60 -5.99 8.28
CA LEU A 118 6.77 -4.93 8.86
C LEU A 118 5.84 -5.38 10.00
N ILE A 119 5.54 -6.68 10.11
CA ILE A 119 4.67 -7.18 11.19
C ILE A 119 5.28 -6.96 12.58
N ALA A 120 6.60 -7.13 12.73
CA ALA A 120 7.27 -6.94 14.03
C ALA A 120 7.16 -5.48 14.55
N PRO A 121 7.57 -4.43 13.80
CA PRO A 121 7.36 -3.05 14.26
C PRO A 121 5.87 -2.68 14.38
N LEU A 122 5.01 -3.20 13.50
CA LEU A 122 3.56 -2.97 13.57
C LEU A 122 2.92 -3.50 14.85
N THR A 123 3.24 -4.72 15.25
CA THR A 123 2.70 -5.34 16.47
C THR A 123 3.22 -4.65 17.73
N SER A 124 4.50 -4.26 17.75
CA SER A 124 5.03 -3.42 18.82
C SER A 124 4.27 -2.10 18.92
N PHE A 125 3.99 -1.43 17.81
CA PHE A 125 3.23 -0.18 17.78
C PHE A 125 1.79 -0.34 18.31
N LEU A 126 1.08 -1.40 17.91
CA LEU A 126 -0.27 -1.68 18.40
C LEU A 126 -0.31 -1.96 19.91
N ASN A 127 0.74 -2.60 20.47
CA ASN A 127 0.84 -2.80 21.92
C ASN A 127 0.97 -1.49 22.70
N HIS A 128 1.59 -0.46 22.11
CA HIS A 128 1.71 0.87 22.73
C HIS A 128 0.45 1.73 22.53
N HIS A 129 -0.44 1.36 21.59
CA HIS A 129 -1.64 2.12 21.23
C HIS A 129 -2.89 1.23 21.19
N PRO A 130 -3.42 0.79 22.35
CA PRO A 130 -4.50 -0.20 22.41
C PRO A 130 -5.86 0.28 21.87
N LYS A 131 -6.02 1.60 21.66
CA LYS A 131 -7.23 2.21 21.07
C LYS A 131 -7.14 2.34 19.54
N LEU A 132 -5.99 2.02 18.95
CA LEU A 132 -5.76 1.99 17.51
C LEU A 132 -5.98 0.57 16.99
N ALA A 133 -6.74 0.47 15.90
CA ALA A 133 -6.83 -0.72 15.07
C ALA A 133 -6.18 -0.43 13.72
N ILE A 134 -5.55 -1.44 13.12
CA ILE A 134 -5.00 -1.35 11.78
C ILE A 134 -5.63 -2.44 10.92
N GLU A 135 -6.25 -2.02 9.81
CA GLU A 135 -6.61 -2.93 8.72
C GLU A 135 -5.40 -3.03 7.80
N TRP A 136 -4.80 -4.22 7.72
CA TRP A 136 -3.54 -4.46 7.00
C TRP A 136 -3.76 -5.28 5.74
N THR A 137 -3.58 -4.66 4.57
CA THR A 137 -3.79 -5.29 3.27
C THR A 137 -2.46 -5.43 2.52
N LEU A 138 -2.19 -6.64 2.01
CA LEU A 138 -0.95 -6.96 1.31
C LEU A 138 -1.17 -7.08 -0.20
N ASN A 139 -0.58 -6.17 -0.99
CA ASN A 139 -0.72 -6.14 -2.45
C ASN A 139 0.35 -5.25 -3.11
N ASP A 140 0.99 -5.75 -4.17
CA ASP A 140 2.11 -5.11 -4.89
C ASP A 140 1.69 -4.18 -6.05
N LYS A 141 0.40 -4.08 -6.39
CA LYS A 141 -0.09 -3.11 -7.40
C LYS A 141 0.10 -1.64 -6.92
N SER A 142 -0.18 -0.67 -7.79
CA SER A 142 -0.30 0.72 -7.34
C SER A 142 -1.52 0.87 -6.40
N PRO A 143 -1.42 1.73 -5.37
CA PRO A 143 -2.53 1.98 -4.44
C PRO A 143 -3.67 2.72 -5.13
N ASP A 144 -4.89 2.23 -4.97
CA ASP A 144 -6.13 2.98 -5.24
C ASP A 144 -6.78 3.35 -3.91
N PHE A 145 -6.44 4.54 -3.41
CA PHE A 145 -6.92 5.04 -2.11
C PHE A 145 -8.45 5.11 -2.02
N ILE A 146 -9.08 5.35 -3.16
CA ILE A 146 -10.50 5.58 -3.25
C ILE A 146 -11.23 4.24 -3.35
N GLY A 147 -10.92 3.44 -4.38
CA GLY A 147 -11.56 2.17 -4.66
C GLY A 147 -11.26 1.08 -3.62
N GLU A 148 -10.07 1.07 -3.03
CA GLU A 148 -9.67 0.05 -2.03
C GLU A 148 -9.95 0.48 -0.59
N ASN A 149 -10.47 1.69 -0.35
CA ASN A 149 -10.69 2.21 1.01
C ASN A 149 -9.43 2.14 1.87
N ILE A 150 -8.31 2.69 1.39
CA ILE A 150 -7.05 2.72 2.14
C ILE A 150 -6.67 4.16 2.51
N ASP A 151 -6.08 4.36 3.69
CA ASP A 151 -5.69 5.68 4.20
C ASP A 151 -4.24 6.01 3.81
N CYS A 152 -3.36 5.00 3.82
CA CYS A 152 -1.97 5.12 3.38
C CYS A 152 -1.45 3.79 2.82
N ALA A 153 -0.37 3.86 2.06
CA ALA A 153 0.27 2.70 1.44
C ALA A 153 1.80 2.78 1.57
N ILE A 154 2.45 1.66 1.83
CA ILE A 154 3.89 1.51 1.66
C ILE A 154 4.13 1.12 0.21
N HIS A 155 4.76 2.00 -0.55
CA HIS A 155 5.00 1.84 -1.98
C HIS A 155 6.47 1.56 -2.25
N VAL A 156 6.74 0.62 -3.15
CA VAL A 156 8.09 0.25 -3.59
C VAL A 156 8.22 0.50 -5.08
N GLY A 157 9.13 1.38 -5.45
CA GLY A 157 9.32 1.81 -6.83
C GLY A 157 9.25 3.33 -6.99
N PRO A 158 9.68 3.83 -8.16
CA PRO A 158 9.72 5.27 -8.45
C PRO A 158 8.36 5.84 -8.85
N ASP A 159 7.42 5.00 -9.30
CA ASP A 159 6.17 5.43 -9.94
C ASP A 159 5.08 5.69 -8.91
N ILE A 160 4.89 6.96 -8.55
CA ILE A 160 3.88 7.40 -7.58
C ILE A 160 2.90 8.35 -8.26
N ASP A 161 1.62 8.22 -7.93
CA ASP A 161 0.60 9.18 -8.36
C ASP A 161 0.97 10.61 -7.91
N PRO A 162 1.12 11.57 -8.84
CA PRO A 162 1.48 12.96 -8.50
C PRO A 162 0.48 13.68 -7.60
N THR A 163 -0.76 13.18 -7.48
CA THR A 163 -1.80 13.74 -6.61
C THR A 163 -1.64 13.32 -5.14
N CYS A 164 -0.76 12.35 -4.87
CA CYS A 164 -0.48 11.85 -3.53
C CYS A 164 0.75 12.53 -2.91
N ILE A 165 0.82 12.51 -1.58
CA ILE A 165 2.04 12.81 -0.85
C ILE A 165 2.87 11.54 -0.76
N ALA A 166 4.16 11.62 -1.10
CA ALA A 166 5.13 10.55 -0.97
C ALA A 166 6.22 10.93 0.04
N VAL A 167 6.29 10.21 1.17
CA VAL A 167 7.32 10.41 2.18
C VAL A 167 8.41 9.33 2.03
N PRO A 168 9.67 9.71 1.73
CA PRO A 168 10.76 8.74 1.58
C PRO A 168 11.03 8.01 2.91
N LEU A 169 11.17 6.68 2.84
CA LEU A 169 11.45 5.82 4.00
C LEU A 169 12.83 5.16 3.92
N ALA A 170 13.11 4.46 2.83
CA ALA A 170 14.34 3.70 2.63
C ALA A 170 14.55 3.33 1.16
N GLU A 171 15.66 2.69 0.83
CA GLU A 171 15.89 2.00 -0.43
C GLU A 171 16.05 0.49 -0.21
N VAL A 172 15.55 -0.29 -1.16
CA VAL A 172 15.63 -1.76 -1.19
C VAL A 172 16.71 -2.18 -2.18
N PRO A 173 17.87 -2.67 -1.72
CA PRO A 173 18.90 -3.22 -2.59
C PRO A 173 18.42 -4.48 -3.30
N ARG A 174 18.83 -4.63 -4.57
CA ARG A 174 18.52 -5.78 -5.40
C ARG A 174 19.80 -6.42 -5.89
N ILE A 175 19.80 -7.75 -5.96
CA ILE A 175 20.98 -8.55 -6.32
C ILE A 175 20.60 -9.65 -7.28
N VAL A 176 21.56 -10.07 -8.11
CA VAL A 176 21.42 -11.22 -9.01
C VAL A 176 21.82 -12.47 -8.24
N VAL A 177 20.94 -13.47 -8.23
CA VAL A 177 21.19 -14.74 -7.54
C VAL A 177 20.89 -15.94 -8.43
N ALA A 178 21.62 -17.02 -8.19
CA ALA A 178 21.40 -18.33 -8.78
C ALA A 178 21.79 -19.43 -7.79
N THR A 179 21.40 -20.67 -8.05
CA THR A 179 21.91 -21.83 -7.30
C THR A 179 23.32 -22.20 -7.78
N PRO A 180 24.19 -22.76 -6.92
CA PRO A 180 25.48 -23.29 -7.33
C PRO A 180 25.37 -24.33 -8.46
N GLU A 181 24.36 -25.21 -8.41
CA GLU A 181 24.16 -26.29 -9.39
C GLU A 181 23.87 -25.77 -10.80
N LEU A 182 23.21 -24.61 -10.91
CA LEU A 182 22.99 -23.97 -12.20
C LEU A 182 24.33 -23.60 -12.83
N LEU A 183 25.27 -23.09 -12.04
CA LEU A 183 26.56 -22.60 -12.53
C LEU A 183 27.51 -23.72 -12.95
N ASN A 184 27.35 -24.95 -12.46
CA ASN A 184 28.17 -26.09 -12.89
C ASN A 184 28.14 -26.33 -14.41
N HIS A 185 27.10 -25.86 -15.09
CA HIS A 185 26.90 -26.03 -16.53
C HIS A 185 27.29 -24.78 -17.34
N HIS A 186 27.79 -23.73 -16.69
CA HIS A 186 28.15 -22.46 -17.32
C HIS A 186 29.58 -22.03 -16.97
N PRO A 187 30.30 -21.34 -17.88
CA PRO A 187 31.64 -20.82 -17.59
C PRO A 187 31.65 -19.83 -16.42
N ASP A 188 32.85 -19.55 -15.89
CA ASP A 188 33.05 -18.49 -14.90
C ASP A 188 32.47 -17.16 -15.41
N MET A 189 31.52 -16.63 -14.65
CA MET A 189 30.85 -15.35 -14.91
C MET A 189 31.72 -14.24 -14.34
N THR A 190 32.40 -13.49 -15.21
CA THR A 190 33.25 -12.34 -14.85
C THR A 190 32.69 -11.00 -15.34
N HIS A 191 31.72 -11.03 -16.26
CA HIS A 191 31.13 -9.83 -16.86
C HIS A 191 29.60 -9.95 -17.03
N PRO A 192 28.81 -8.86 -16.81
CA PRO A 192 27.34 -8.90 -16.88
C PRO A 192 26.76 -9.44 -18.18
N SER A 193 27.40 -9.18 -19.32
CA SER A 193 26.93 -9.67 -20.63
C SER A 193 26.84 -11.20 -20.70
N GLN A 194 27.63 -11.92 -19.91
CA GLN A 194 27.59 -13.39 -19.87
C GLN A 194 26.34 -13.92 -19.17
N LEU A 195 25.72 -13.12 -18.30
CA LEU A 195 24.48 -13.50 -17.61
C LEU A 195 23.30 -13.69 -18.57
N ALA A 196 23.36 -13.11 -19.78
CA ALA A 196 22.37 -13.32 -20.83
C ALA A 196 22.25 -14.79 -21.26
N SER A 197 23.31 -15.60 -21.05
CA SER A 197 23.34 -17.02 -21.40
C SER A 197 22.64 -17.94 -20.38
N LEU A 198 22.35 -17.43 -19.18
CA LEU A 198 21.66 -18.20 -18.16
C LEU A 198 20.16 -18.30 -18.46
N PRO A 199 19.47 -19.37 -18.02
CA PRO A 199 18.02 -19.33 -17.91
C PRO A 199 17.62 -18.32 -16.83
N TRP A 200 16.51 -17.60 -17.03
CA TRP A 200 16.06 -16.53 -16.13
C TRP A 200 14.70 -16.80 -15.49
N VAL A 201 14.50 -16.19 -14.34
CA VAL A 201 13.21 -16.03 -13.65
C VAL A 201 12.99 -14.54 -13.43
N ALA A 202 11.84 -14.02 -13.84
CA ALA A 202 11.56 -12.59 -13.77
C ALA A 202 10.48 -12.24 -12.73
N LEU A 203 10.79 -11.24 -11.92
CA LEU A 203 9.77 -10.46 -11.21
C LEU A 203 9.15 -9.46 -12.19
N SER A 204 7.98 -9.79 -12.72
CA SER A 204 7.33 -9.15 -13.88
C SER A 204 7.03 -7.67 -13.68
N THR A 205 6.92 -7.25 -12.42
CA THR A 205 6.74 -5.86 -11.97
C THR A 205 7.93 -4.97 -12.34
N PHE A 206 9.15 -5.52 -12.39
CA PHE A 206 10.38 -4.74 -12.63
C PHE A 206 11.18 -5.21 -13.83
N TYR A 207 11.08 -6.49 -14.19
CA TYR A 207 11.88 -7.09 -15.26
C TYR A 207 10.99 -7.88 -16.19
N ARG A 208 11.19 -7.67 -17.49
CA ARG A 208 10.47 -8.42 -18.53
C ARG A 208 11.41 -9.10 -19.49
N ARG A 209 12.27 -8.33 -20.15
CA ARG A 209 13.14 -8.82 -21.23
C ARG A 209 14.55 -8.25 -21.23
N GLU A 210 14.82 -7.26 -20.38
CA GLU A 210 16.11 -6.59 -20.30
C GLU A 210 16.44 -6.32 -18.83
N VAL A 211 17.72 -6.42 -18.51
CA VAL A 211 18.32 -6.09 -17.23
C VAL A 211 19.47 -5.13 -17.48
N THR A 212 19.58 -4.11 -16.64
CA THR A 212 20.74 -3.23 -16.57
C THR A 212 21.42 -3.39 -15.22
N LEU A 213 22.72 -3.66 -15.23
CA LEU A 213 23.58 -3.62 -14.05
C LEU A 213 24.55 -2.45 -14.17
N THR A 214 24.87 -1.83 -13.05
CA THR A 214 25.82 -0.72 -12.98
C THR A 214 26.99 -1.11 -12.09
N HIS A 215 28.22 -0.97 -12.58
CA HIS A 215 29.40 -1.24 -11.77
C HIS A 215 29.50 -0.24 -10.60
N GLY A 216 29.71 -0.73 -9.38
CA GLY A 216 29.66 0.08 -8.16
C GLY A 216 30.69 1.23 -8.13
N GLN A 217 31.89 1.00 -8.65
CA GLN A 217 32.98 2.00 -8.66
C GLN A 217 32.99 2.89 -9.90
N THR A 218 33.07 2.29 -11.09
CA THR A 218 33.19 3.03 -12.37
C THR A 218 31.89 3.69 -12.83
N ARG A 219 30.75 3.33 -12.22
CA ARG A 219 29.39 3.76 -12.64
C ARG A 219 29.03 3.36 -14.07
N GLU A 220 29.76 2.41 -14.66
CA GLU A 220 29.50 1.90 -15.99
C GLU A 220 28.21 1.07 -16.03
N PRO A 221 27.23 1.40 -16.90
CA PRO A 221 26.03 0.60 -17.09
C PRO A 221 26.25 -0.46 -18.18
N VAL A 222 25.82 -1.70 -17.91
CA VAL A 222 25.76 -2.79 -18.89
C VAL A 222 24.36 -3.35 -18.92
N SER A 223 23.73 -3.28 -20.10
CA SER A 223 22.41 -3.88 -20.37
C SER A 223 22.55 -5.18 -21.15
N PHE A 224 21.69 -6.14 -20.84
CA PHE A 224 21.59 -7.39 -21.59
C PHE A 224 20.16 -7.93 -21.58
N THR A 225 19.83 -8.71 -22.60
CA THR A 225 18.51 -9.32 -22.73
C THR A 225 18.40 -10.59 -21.90
N ILE A 226 17.21 -10.82 -21.36
CA ILE A 226 16.85 -12.02 -20.61
C ILE A 226 15.64 -12.68 -21.27
N SER A 227 15.58 -14.02 -21.20
CA SER A 227 14.44 -14.82 -21.62
C SER A 227 13.91 -15.61 -20.42
N PRO A 228 12.96 -15.06 -19.65
CA PRO A 228 12.49 -15.72 -18.44
C PRO A 228 11.72 -17.00 -18.75
N ARG A 229 12.10 -18.10 -18.11
CA ARG A 229 11.36 -19.37 -18.12
C ARG A 229 10.10 -19.31 -17.27
N LEU A 230 10.12 -18.46 -16.24
CA LEU A 230 8.96 -18.08 -15.44
C LEU A 230 8.96 -16.56 -15.27
N SER A 231 7.79 -15.96 -15.38
CA SER A 231 7.54 -14.55 -15.05
C SER A 231 6.41 -14.51 -14.04
N SER A 232 6.64 -13.88 -12.88
CA SER A 232 5.68 -13.79 -11.78
C SER A 232 5.73 -12.39 -11.17
N ASP A 233 4.60 -11.91 -10.66
CA ASP A 233 4.50 -10.67 -9.87
C ASP A 233 4.82 -10.88 -8.38
N SER A 234 5.08 -12.12 -7.94
CA SER A 234 5.38 -12.46 -6.54
C SER A 234 6.88 -12.65 -6.31
N LEU A 235 7.45 -11.85 -5.41
CA LEU A 235 8.87 -11.98 -5.02
C LEU A 235 9.19 -13.36 -4.44
N TYR A 236 8.28 -13.96 -3.66
CA TYR A 236 8.51 -15.31 -3.13
C TYR A 236 8.44 -16.39 -4.20
N ALA A 237 7.53 -16.28 -5.15
CA ALA A 237 7.46 -17.22 -6.26
C ALA A 237 8.77 -17.17 -7.05
N VAL A 238 9.30 -15.97 -7.32
CA VAL A 238 10.61 -15.79 -7.96
C VAL A 238 11.72 -16.41 -7.12
N ARG A 239 11.86 -16.04 -5.83
CA ARG A 239 12.87 -16.61 -4.93
C ARG A 239 12.82 -18.15 -4.90
N ARG A 240 11.63 -18.73 -4.71
CA ARG A 240 11.43 -20.18 -4.63
C ARG A 240 11.80 -20.86 -5.95
N THR A 241 11.47 -20.25 -7.08
CA THR A 241 11.78 -20.79 -8.41
C THR A 241 13.28 -20.76 -8.68
N VAL A 242 13.98 -19.70 -8.25
CA VAL A 242 15.45 -19.65 -8.29
C VAL A 242 16.04 -20.74 -7.40
N LEU A 243 15.58 -20.88 -6.15
CA LEU A 243 16.04 -21.94 -5.23
C LEU A 243 15.84 -23.36 -5.78
N ASN A 244 14.84 -23.55 -6.64
CA ASN A 244 14.59 -24.83 -7.32
C ASN A 244 15.44 -25.01 -8.59
N GLY A 245 16.41 -24.13 -8.86
CA GLY A 245 17.39 -24.25 -9.95
C GLY A 245 16.84 -23.95 -11.35
N ILE A 246 15.67 -23.33 -11.48
CA ILE A 246 15.06 -23.08 -12.80
C ILE A 246 15.84 -22.04 -13.60
N GLY A 247 16.47 -21.08 -12.92
CA GLY A 247 17.29 -20.04 -13.53
C GLY A 247 17.78 -19.01 -12.52
N ALA A 248 18.58 -18.05 -13.01
CA ALA A 248 18.99 -16.87 -12.27
C ALA A 248 17.82 -15.90 -12.11
N GLY A 249 17.84 -15.08 -11.07
CA GLY A 249 16.83 -14.05 -10.84
C GLY A 249 17.39 -12.84 -10.12
N ILE A 250 16.71 -11.71 -10.30
CA ILE A 250 16.94 -10.52 -9.46
C ILE A 250 15.90 -10.50 -8.35
N VAL A 251 16.39 -10.43 -7.12
CA VAL A 251 15.56 -10.38 -5.90
C VAL A 251 16.02 -9.26 -4.99
N SER A 252 15.15 -8.83 -4.08
CA SER A 252 15.56 -7.94 -2.99
C SER A 252 16.54 -8.67 -2.06
N ALA A 253 17.69 -8.06 -1.75
CA ALA A 253 18.78 -8.73 -1.03
C ALA A 253 18.33 -9.33 0.32
N TRP A 254 17.43 -8.63 1.02
CA TRP A 254 16.92 -9.04 2.32
C TRP A 254 16.21 -10.41 2.32
N VAL A 255 15.58 -10.81 1.21
CA VAL A 255 14.75 -12.03 1.16
C VAL A 255 15.58 -13.31 1.02
N VAL A 256 16.87 -13.18 0.71
CA VAL A 256 17.79 -14.31 0.44
C VAL A 256 19.01 -14.33 1.37
N LEU A 257 19.03 -13.51 2.41
CA LEU A 257 20.16 -13.45 3.36
C LEU A 257 20.52 -14.83 3.92
N GLU A 258 19.52 -15.60 4.34
CA GLU A 258 19.72 -16.95 4.87
C GLU A 258 20.16 -17.94 3.79
N ASP A 259 19.63 -17.82 2.57
CA ASP A 259 19.99 -18.72 1.46
C ASP A 259 21.44 -18.52 1.02
N LEU A 260 21.92 -17.28 1.04
CA LEU A 260 23.31 -16.93 0.79
C LEU A 260 24.21 -17.45 1.91
N ALA A 261 23.82 -17.25 3.17
CA ALA A 261 24.59 -17.71 4.33
C ALA A 261 24.71 -19.24 4.38
N GLN A 262 23.68 -19.96 3.93
CA GLN A 262 23.65 -21.43 3.90
C GLN A 262 24.16 -22.01 2.57
N GLY A 263 24.65 -21.18 1.65
CA GLY A 263 25.22 -21.60 0.37
C GLY A 263 24.21 -22.19 -0.62
N ARG A 264 22.90 -22.04 -0.39
CA ARG A 264 21.85 -22.46 -1.33
C ARG A 264 21.79 -21.57 -2.56
N LEU A 265 22.13 -20.30 -2.39
CA LEU A 265 22.22 -19.31 -3.45
C LEU A 265 23.60 -18.67 -3.42
N VAL A 266 24.01 -18.17 -4.58
CA VAL A 266 25.21 -17.34 -4.74
C VAL A 266 24.83 -15.98 -5.31
N HIS A 267 25.50 -14.93 -4.84
CA HIS A 267 25.38 -13.58 -5.39
C HIS A 267 26.27 -13.48 -6.63
N LEU A 268 25.67 -13.40 -7.81
CA LEU A 268 26.38 -13.28 -9.07
C LEU A 268 26.88 -11.85 -9.27
N LEU A 269 28.17 -11.71 -9.60
CA LEU A 269 28.80 -10.43 -9.95
C LEU A 269 28.56 -9.33 -8.90
N PRO A 270 29.03 -9.47 -7.65
CA PRO A 270 28.70 -8.55 -6.54
C PRO A 270 29.16 -7.10 -6.74
N GLU A 271 30.13 -6.85 -7.60
CA GLU A 271 30.59 -5.50 -8.00
C GLU A 271 29.57 -4.78 -8.91
N TRP A 272 28.64 -5.53 -9.49
CA TRP A 272 27.63 -5.05 -10.43
C TRP A 272 26.27 -4.97 -9.75
N GLN A 273 25.79 -3.74 -9.57
CA GLN A 273 24.60 -3.45 -8.80
C GLN A 273 23.40 -3.29 -9.71
N VAL A 274 22.30 -3.89 -9.32
CA VAL A 274 20.99 -3.53 -9.85
C VAL A 274 20.53 -2.26 -9.14
N SER A 275 19.93 -1.31 -9.86
CA SER A 275 19.39 -0.09 -9.23
C SER A 275 18.50 -0.46 -8.04
N PRO A 276 18.71 0.13 -6.85
CA PRO A 276 17.84 -0.13 -5.72
C PRO A 276 16.42 0.40 -6.01
N LEU A 277 15.42 -0.12 -5.30
CA LEU A 277 14.06 0.41 -5.38
C LEU A 277 13.83 1.39 -4.23
N PRO A 278 13.42 2.65 -4.50
CA PRO A 278 13.03 3.54 -3.43
C PRO A 278 11.73 3.06 -2.78
N MET A 279 11.58 3.31 -1.49
CA MET A 279 10.39 2.98 -0.71
C MET A 279 9.82 4.23 -0.05
N TYR A 280 8.50 4.38 -0.14
CA TYR A 280 7.77 5.55 0.34
C TYR A 280 6.58 5.14 1.19
N LEU A 281 6.21 5.98 2.15
CA LEU A 281 4.83 6.03 2.65
C LEU A 281 4.06 7.00 1.76
N VAL A 282 2.99 6.53 1.12
CA VAL A 282 2.15 7.30 0.22
C VAL A 282 0.76 7.46 0.80
N TYR A 283 0.19 8.66 0.74
CA TYR A 283 -1.17 8.93 1.17
C TYR A 283 -1.77 10.13 0.42
N PRO A 284 -3.10 10.24 0.29
CA PRO A 284 -3.74 11.35 -0.42
C PRO A 284 -3.46 12.70 0.24
N TYR A 285 -3.37 13.75 -0.57
CA TYR A 285 -3.28 15.11 -0.02
C TYR A 285 -4.56 15.47 0.75
N ALA A 286 -4.40 15.88 2.00
CA ALA A 286 -5.45 16.45 2.84
C ALA A 286 -4.93 17.69 3.59
N ARG A 287 -5.84 18.57 4.00
CA ARG A 287 -5.51 19.76 4.81
C ARG A 287 -5.09 19.40 6.24
N TYR A 288 -5.55 18.25 6.73
CA TYR A 288 -5.26 17.75 8.07
C TYR A 288 -5.06 16.23 8.02
N TYR A 289 -4.16 15.73 8.87
CA TYR A 289 -3.91 14.30 9.03
C TYR A 289 -4.13 13.87 10.48
N PRO A 290 -4.97 12.84 10.74
CA PRO A 290 -5.29 12.39 12.08
C PRO A 290 -4.07 11.80 12.79
N ALA A 291 -4.10 11.79 14.13
CA ALA A 291 -3.00 11.29 14.96
C ALA A 291 -2.56 9.87 14.57
N ARG A 292 -3.52 8.98 14.25
CA ARG A 292 -3.25 7.61 13.76
C ARG A 292 -2.31 7.56 12.55
N LEU A 293 -2.53 8.41 11.54
CA LEU A 293 -1.68 8.45 10.36
C LEU A 293 -0.32 9.11 10.68
N ARG A 294 -0.31 10.20 11.44
CA ARG A 294 0.93 10.89 11.83
C ARG A 294 1.87 9.98 12.65
N LYS A 295 1.31 9.25 13.63
CA LYS A 295 2.07 8.32 14.48
C LYS A 295 2.54 7.10 13.68
N PHE A 296 1.70 6.56 12.80
CA PHE A 296 2.11 5.49 11.89
C PHE A 296 3.25 5.92 10.96
N LEU A 297 3.18 7.14 10.42
CA LEU A 297 4.28 7.71 9.64
C LEU A 297 5.57 7.83 10.47
N SER A 298 5.50 8.29 11.72
CA SER A 298 6.67 8.34 12.61
C SER A 298 7.29 6.96 12.80
N LEU A 299 6.45 5.97 13.14
CA LEU A 299 6.86 4.57 13.28
C LEU A 299 7.58 4.07 12.03
N MET A 300 7.00 4.26 10.85
CA MET A 300 7.60 3.78 9.60
C MET A 300 8.92 4.48 9.29
N ARG A 301 9.04 5.79 9.56
CA ARG A 301 10.30 6.52 9.36
C ARG A 301 11.41 6.05 10.29
N GLU A 302 11.07 5.66 11.51
CA GLU A 302 12.02 5.15 12.50
C GLU A 302 12.39 3.69 12.23
N ALA A 303 11.40 2.85 11.92
CA ALA A 303 11.61 1.41 11.74
C ALA A 303 12.27 1.06 10.41
N MET A 304 11.87 1.69 9.29
CA MET A 304 12.27 1.26 7.95
C MET A 304 13.79 1.19 7.74
N PRO A 305 14.58 2.19 8.17
CA PRO A 305 16.03 2.15 8.01
C PRO A 305 16.74 1.05 8.80
N GLU A 306 16.13 0.55 9.87
CA GLU A 306 16.70 -0.45 10.78
C GLU A 306 16.32 -1.89 10.37
N LEU A 307 15.43 -2.04 9.38
CA LEU A 307 15.02 -3.34 8.86
C LEU A 307 16.13 -3.99 8.05
N ALA A 308 16.18 -5.32 8.08
CA ALA A 308 17.27 -6.10 7.52
C ALA A 308 17.42 -5.82 6.01
N GLY A 309 18.63 -5.46 5.61
CA GLY A 309 18.97 -5.22 4.21
C GLY A 309 18.42 -3.93 3.61
N MET A 310 17.81 -3.04 4.38
CA MET A 310 17.41 -1.70 3.91
C MET A 310 18.59 -0.73 3.87
N ARG A 311 18.54 0.24 2.96
CA ARG A 311 19.48 1.36 2.91
C ARG A 311 18.78 2.64 3.28
N ARG A 312 19.44 3.50 4.07
CA ARG A 312 18.98 4.86 4.32
C ARG A 312 19.02 5.66 3.03
N ILE A 313 17.99 6.47 2.82
CA ILE A 313 18.00 7.47 1.76
C ILE A 313 19.01 8.53 2.21
N GLU A 314 20.10 8.69 1.47
CA GLU A 314 21.05 9.77 1.72
C GLU A 314 20.30 11.09 1.55
N GLY A 315 20.13 11.82 2.66
CA GLY A 315 19.43 13.10 2.65
C GLY A 315 20.09 14.02 1.63
N ASN A 316 19.28 14.57 0.73
CA ASN A 316 19.72 15.56 -0.25
C ASN A 316 20.22 16.82 0.48
N LYS A 317 21.48 16.82 0.94
CA LYS A 317 22.20 18.02 1.30
C LYS A 317 22.46 18.77 -0.01
N LYS A 318 21.58 19.74 -0.30
CA LYS A 318 21.76 20.96 -1.13
C LYS A 318 20.68 21.14 -2.21
N ALA A 319 19.71 21.99 -1.91
CA ALA A 319 19.23 23.03 -2.82
C ALA A 319 18.79 24.21 -1.93
N GLY A 320 19.74 25.12 -1.71
CA GLY A 320 19.64 26.23 -0.76
C GLY A 320 20.85 27.12 -0.88
N GLN A 321 21.03 27.67 -2.09
CA GLN A 321 21.61 28.99 -2.34
C GLN A 321 20.62 29.74 -3.22
#